data_AF-A0A1H1RDE6-F1
#
_entry.id   AF-A0A1H1RDE6-F1
#
_cell.length_a   1.000
_cell.length_b   1.000
_cell.length_c   1.000
_cell.angle_alpha   90.00
_cell.angle_beta   90.00
_cell.angle_gamma   90.00
#
_symmetry.space_group_name_H-M   'P 1'
#
loop_
_entity.id
_entity.type
_entity.pdbx_description
1 polymer ?
#
loop_
_entity_poly.entity_id
_entity_poly.type
_entity_poly.pdbx_seq_one_letter_code
_entity_poly.pdbx_strand_id
1 'polypeptide(L)'
;MRNSSLQFQVINEAAINNPNSSKAGVYINKAIQILPENLQKEILRNQFLRQTYQHTAKKYRALKGILKPYKSPRVFVKRGLSREQFFMILNERRINYVLLRWWENFPEIPEGEDMDILIQDDHRDRIQDLLTYTDNNTGLKCDIYTVTGSNYGAHKGIPYYQSNLSHHLLESRILFKGVYVPSPSMYFASLTYHALFHKGANSGLEGFNRTASIIEHDYSKVLKKQMPFLELEFKPNVENLYNWLKDQNYLPAEDTLSKLVEIKPELARFQASLSSDIRGGELIVYVIRDRLLKDKLVKDLMFFLKDSYCFEILDLKILNSEERRICSRNIRGGKWDKGPFKYSGGLPVAVLSVFDYHPKPLSEKALQKQSRMTNVNNLNAKYAFRSLINNSSKIKKSNYNGVHSSDNEQDALYYLTLMGEKYVKKINSELEVRRSRYSREWNLVKLLSYNEIYKEELIKYEGALAILKTFRPGKEEQFDKELSTVENSEKVFKNEQLLKKGNGFLIKSFSEDRVLA
;
A
#
# COMPACT_ATOMS: atom_id res chain seq x y z
N MET A 1 -17.18 -46.19 -23.74
CA MET A 1 -16.34 -44.97 -23.90
C MET A 1 -16.88 -43.76 -23.10
N ARG A 2 -17.27 -43.92 -21.82
CA ARG A 2 -17.63 -42.77 -20.93
C ARG A 2 -16.89 -42.75 -19.58
N ASN A 3 -16.11 -43.79 -19.25
CA ASN A 3 -15.31 -43.84 -18.01
C ASN A 3 -13.84 -43.43 -18.18
N SER A 4 -13.36 -43.23 -19.42
CA SER A 4 -11.97 -42.84 -19.68
C SER A 4 -11.71 -41.33 -19.64
N SER A 5 -12.74 -40.48 -19.77
CA SER A 5 -12.56 -39.02 -19.73
C SER A 5 -12.46 -38.48 -18.29
N LEU A 6 -13.18 -39.09 -17.33
CA LEU A 6 -13.12 -38.68 -15.92
C LEU A 6 -11.75 -38.99 -15.28
N GLN A 7 -11.12 -40.12 -15.62
CA GLN A 7 -9.79 -40.44 -15.09
C GLN A 7 -8.69 -39.51 -15.64
N PHE A 8 -8.81 -39.04 -16.88
CA PHE A 8 -7.84 -38.10 -17.46
C PHE A 8 -7.94 -36.69 -16.84
N GLN A 9 -9.13 -36.26 -16.43
CA GLN A 9 -9.34 -34.96 -15.80
C GLN A 9 -8.76 -34.91 -14.37
N VAL A 10 -8.95 -35.99 -13.60
CA VAL A 10 -8.43 -36.11 -12.22
C VAL A 10 -6.90 -36.19 -12.18
N ILE A 11 -6.27 -36.80 -13.19
CA ILE A 11 -4.80 -36.90 -13.27
C ILE A 11 -4.14 -35.55 -13.62
N ASN A 12 -4.80 -34.72 -14.45
CA ASN A 12 -4.29 -33.39 -14.80
C ASN A 12 -4.35 -32.42 -13.61
N GLU A 13 -5.41 -32.46 -12.80
CA GLU A 13 -5.54 -31.59 -11.63
C GLU A 13 -4.52 -31.93 -10.51
N ALA A 14 -4.18 -33.20 -10.34
CA ALA A 14 -3.18 -33.62 -9.34
C ALA A 14 -1.73 -33.27 -9.73
N ALA A 15 -1.40 -33.35 -11.03
CA ALA A 15 -0.04 -33.08 -11.53
C ALA A 15 0.30 -31.57 -11.59
N ILE A 16 -0.71 -30.72 -11.81
CA ILE A 16 -0.54 -29.25 -11.85
C ILE A 16 -0.32 -28.68 -10.44
N ASN A 17 -0.96 -29.28 -9.43
CA ASN A 17 -0.98 -28.71 -8.08
C ASN A 17 0.18 -29.16 -7.17
N ASN A 18 0.86 -30.28 -7.44
CA ASN A 18 2.04 -30.67 -6.67
C ASN A 18 3.04 -31.58 -7.43
N PRO A 19 3.88 -31.01 -8.33
CA PRO A 19 4.77 -31.77 -9.21
C PRO A 19 5.92 -32.50 -8.51
N ASN A 20 6.11 -32.30 -7.21
CA ASN A 20 7.20 -32.89 -6.42
C ASN A 20 6.76 -34.08 -5.54
N SER A 21 5.49 -34.49 -5.57
CA SER A 21 5.08 -35.69 -4.83
C SER A 21 5.58 -36.95 -5.54
N SER A 22 6.23 -37.85 -4.80
CA SER A 22 6.78 -39.10 -5.35
C SER A 22 5.72 -39.97 -6.05
N LYS A 23 4.45 -39.85 -5.64
CA LYS A 23 3.31 -40.53 -6.27
C LYS A 23 2.97 -39.95 -7.65
N ALA A 24 2.97 -38.62 -7.82
CA ALA A 24 2.66 -38.00 -9.11
C ALA A 24 3.67 -38.37 -10.21
N GLY A 25 4.96 -38.48 -9.86
CA GLY A 25 6.01 -38.91 -10.80
C GLY A 25 5.80 -40.34 -11.33
N VAL A 26 5.28 -41.26 -10.51
CA VAL A 26 5.02 -42.65 -10.91
C VAL A 26 3.85 -42.75 -11.89
N TYR A 27 2.78 -41.97 -11.69
CA TYR A 27 1.63 -41.96 -12.60
C TYR A 27 1.95 -41.33 -13.95
N ILE A 28 2.73 -40.24 -13.96
CA ILE A 28 3.18 -39.58 -15.21
C ILE A 28 4.07 -40.54 -16.02
N ASN A 29 4.98 -41.27 -15.39
CA ASN A 29 5.84 -42.23 -16.09
C ASN A 29 5.05 -43.39 -16.70
N LYS A 30 4.03 -43.92 -16.00
CA LYS A 30 3.13 -44.95 -16.56
C LYS A 30 2.27 -44.43 -17.72
N ALA A 31 1.81 -43.18 -17.64
CA ALA A 31 1.03 -42.55 -18.71
C ALA A 31 1.90 -42.22 -19.95
N ILE A 32 3.19 -41.95 -19.78
CA ILE A 32 4.11 -41.75 -20.91
C ILE A 32 4.34 -43.08 -21.65
N GLN A 33 4.43 -44.21 -20.94
CA GLN A 33 4.67 -45.54 -21.56
C GLN A 33 3.59 -46.02 -22.53
N ILE A 34 2.37 -45.48 -22.45
CA ILE A 34 1.25 -45.82 -23.35
C ILE A 34 1.17 -44.95 -24.62
N LEU A 35 2.04 -43.93 -24.75
CA LEU A 35 2.05 -43.04 -25.91
C LEU A 35 2.89 -43.62 -27.07
N PRO A 36 2.66 -43.21 -28.32
CA PRO A 36 3.55 -43.53 -29.43
C PRO A 36 5.00 -43.11 -29.16
N GLU A 37 5.97 -43.92 -29.59
CA GLU A 37 7.39 -43.81 -29.22
C GLU A 37 8.01 -42.43 -29.56
N ASN A 38 7.57 -41.82 -30.66
CA ASN A 38 7.98 -40.48 -31.06
C ASN A 38 7.54 -39.41 -30.04
N LEU A 39 6.30 -39.51 -29.52
CA LEU A 39 5.79 -38.62 -28.49
C LEU A 39 6.49 -38.85 -27.14
N GLN A 40 6.79 -40.11 -26.80
CA GLN A 40 7.55 -40.43 -25.58
C GLN A 40 8.93 -39.76 -25.59
N LYS A 41 9.66 -39.90 -26.71
CA LYS A 41 10.99 -39.29 -26.89
C LYS A 41 10.92 -37.76 -26.80
N GLU A 42 9.90 -37.14 -27.36
CA GLU A 42 9.72 -35.68 -27.31
C GLU A 42 9.39 -35.18 -25.89
N ILE A 43 8.49 -35.87 -25.17
CA ILE A 43 8.12 -35.53 -23.79
C ILE A 43 9.32 -35.69 -22.85
N LEU A 44 10.06 -36.80 -22.95
CA LEU A 44 11.25 -37.05 -22.14
C LEU A 44 12.36 -36.02 -22.45
N ARG A 45 12.57 -35.67 -23.73
CA ARG A 45 13.51 -34.61 -24.12
C ARG A 45 13.13 -33.26 -23.52
N ASN A 46 11.85 -32.89 -23.55
CA ASN A 46 11.34 -31.64 -22.97
C ASN A 46 11.42 -31.62 -21.43
N GLN A 47 11.18 -32.75 -20.76
CA GLN A 47 11.37 -32.89 -19.32
C GLN A 47 12.84 -32.75 -18.93
N PHE A 48 13.73 -33.44 -19.65
CA PHE A 48 15.17 -33.34 -19.44
C PHE A 48 15.65 -31.90 -19.60
N LEU A 49 15.27 -31.22 -20.71
CA LEU A 49 15.59 -29.81 -20.95
C LEU A 49 15.05 -28.88 -19.86
N ARG A 50 13.83 -29.09 -19.36
CA ARG A 50 13.26 -28.32 -18.24
C ARG A 50 14.05 -28.53 -16.95
N GLN A 51 14.43 -29.77 -16.63
CA GLN A 51 15.22 -30.08 -15.45
C GLN A 51 16.63 -29.48 -15.54
N THR A 52 17.30 -29.59 -16.70
CA THR A 52 18.61 -28.95 -16.91
C THR A 52 18.48 -27.43 -16.84
N TYR A 53 17.46 -26.83 -17.46
CA TYR A 53 17.22 -25.39 -17.36
C TYR A 53 16.94 -24.94 -15.93
N GLN A 54 16.13 -25.67 -15.15
CA GLN A 54 15.88 -25.37 -13.74
C GLN A 54 17.15 -25.50 -12.89
N HIS A 55 17.96 -26.53 -13.10
CA HIS A 55 19.21 -26.73 -12.39
C HIS A 55 20.23 -25.63 -12.72
N THR A 56 20.40 -25.31 -14.00
CA THR A 56 21.28 -24.24 -14.49
C THR A 56 20.77 -22.87 -14.04
N ALA A 57 19.46 -22.61 -14.06
CA ALA A 57 18.86 -21.39 -13.52
C ALA A 57 19.05 -21.27 -12.01
N LYS A 58 18.99 -22.38 -11.25
CA LYS A 58 19.29 -22.41 -9.82
C LYS A 58 20.76 -22.10 -9.55
N LYS A 59 21.69 -22.74 -10.28
CA LYS A 59 23.13 -22.44 -10.22
C LYS A 59 23.42 -21.00 -10.61
N TYR A 60 22.80 -20.48 -11.67
CA TYR A 60 22.94 -19.10 -12.11
C TYR A 60 22.35 -18.10 -11.10
N ARG A 61 21.20 -18.40 -10.46
CA ARG A 61 20.66 -17.58 -9.36
C ARG A 61 21.58 -17.59 -8.15
N ALA A 62 22.18 -18.73 -7.81
CA ALA A 62 23.15 -18.84 -6.73
C ALA A 62 24.42 -18.03 -7.03
N LEU A 63 25.01 -18.21 -8.23
CA LEU A 63 26.15 -17.42 -8.72
C LEU A 63 25.83 -15.92 -8.80
N LYS A 64 24.65 -15.55 -9.30
CA LYS A 64 24.20 -14.16 -9.35
C LYS A 64 23.96 -13.57 -7.95
N GLY A 65 23.48 -14.38 -7.00
CA GLY A 65 23.35 -14.00 -5.60
C GLY A 65 24.70 -13.80 -4.90
N ILE A 66 25.73 -14.56 -5.29
CA ILE A 66 27.10 -14.37 -4.84
C ILE A 66 27.72 -13.12 -5.49
N LEU A 67 27.51 -12.91 -6.80
CA LEU A 67 28.08 -11.80 -7.56
C LEU A 67 27.35 -10.46 -7.32
N LYS A 68 26.07 -10.49 -6.94
CA LYS A 68 25.23 -9.34 -6.59
C LYS A 68 24.34 -9.72 -5.39
N PRO A 69 24.89 -9.69 -4.17
CA PRO A 69 24.12 -10.03 -2.97
C PRO A 69 22.86 -9.18 -2.90
N TYR A 70 21.74 -9.83 -2.57
CA TYR A 70 20.49 -9.15 -2.35
C TYR A 70 20.65 -8.25 -1.13
N LYS A 71 20.69 -6.95 -1.37
CA LYS A 71 20.86 -5.98 -0.30
C LYS A 71 19.56 -5.87 0.50
N SER A 72 19.64 -6.21 1.77
CA SER A 72 18.54 -6.22 2.72
C SER A 72 18.98 -5.59 4.06
N PRO A 73 18.09 -5.47 5.06
CA PRO A 73 18.50 -5.03 6.39
C PRO A 73 19.51 -6.00 7.02
N ARG A 74 19.36 -7.29 6.69
CA ARG A 74 20.23 -8.36 7.16
C ARG A 74 21.63 -8.22 6.59
N VAL A 75 22.57 -8.05 7.50
CA VAL A 75 24.00 -7.93 7.26
C VAL A 75 24.78 -8.65 8.36
N PHE A 76 26.09 -8.74 8.17
CA PHE A 76 27.01 -9.27 9.17
C PHE A 76 28.09 -8.22 9.43
N VAL A 77 28.53 -8.12 10.68
CA VAL A 77 29.70 -7.32 11.02
C VAL A 77 30.94 -7.98 10.39
N LYS A 78 31.84 -7.17 9.82
CA LYS A 78 33.07 -7.66 9.18
C LYS A 78 33.98 -8.39 10.17
N ARG A 79 34.79 -9.30 9.64
CA ARG A 79 35.72 -10.11 10.44
C ARG A 79 36.76 -9.22 11.11
N GLY A 80 37.11 -9.56 12.35
CA GLY A 80 38.09 -8.81 13.15
C GLY A 80 37.48 -7.72 14.03
N LEU A 81 36.16 -7.52 13.99
CA LEU A 81 35.44 -6.64 14.90
C LEU A 81 34.60 -7.48 15.87
N SER A 82 34.77 -7.24 17.18
CA SER A 82 33.83 -7.71 18.20
C SER A 82 32.55 -6.86 18.21
N ARG A 83 31.52 -7.28 18.97
CA ARG A 83 30.28 -6.49 19.11
C ARG A 83 30.55 -5.13 19.76
N GLU A 84 31.38 -5.12 20.79
CA GLU A 84 31.83 -3.93 21.52
C GLU A 84 32.61 -3.00 20.61
N GLN A 85 33.57 -3.52 19.86
CA GLN A 85 34.35 -2.72 18.90
C GLN A 85 33.45 -2.12 17.82
N PHE A 86 32.48 -2.88 17.32
CA PHE A 86 31.52 -2.38 16.34
C PHE A 86 30.75 -1.17 16.89
N PHE A 87 30.17 -1.27 18.09
CA PHE A 87 29.43 -0.17 18.70
C PHE A 87 30.30 1.01 19.15
N MET A 88 31.53 0.74 19.60
CA MET A 88 32.53 1.78 19.87
C MET A 88 32.79 2.63 18.62
N ILE A 89 33.00 1.99 17.47
CA ILE A 89 33.20 2.70 16.19
C ILE A 89 31.94 3.50 15.81
N LEU A 90 30.73 2.98 16.06
CA LEU A 90 29.49 3.73 15.82
C LEU A 90 29.44 5.02 16.66
N ASN A 91 29.84 4.94 17.93
CA ASN A 91 29.90 6.10 18.83
C ASN A 91 30.95 7.12 18.39
N GLU A 92 32.17 6.66 18.06
CA GLU A 92 33.25 7.51 17.56
C GLU A 92 32.84 8.26 16.27
N ARG A 93 32.14 7.56 15.38
CA ARG A 93 31.58 8.14 14.15
C ARG A 93 30.33 8.99 14.41
N ARG A 94 29.85 9.11 15.65
CA ARG A 94 28.62 9.85 16.00
C ARG A 94 27.43 9.38 15.17
N ILE A 95 27.30 8.07 15.01
CA ILE A 95 26.15 7.48 14.34
C ILE A 95 24.96 7.59 15.30
N ASN A 96 23.88 8.20 14.84
CA ASN A 96 22.59 8.15 15.52
C ASN A 96 21.95 6.77 15.31
N TYR A 97 22.12 5.88 16.29
CA TYR A 97 21.60 4.51 16.28
C TYR A 97 20.99 4.11 17.63
N VAL A 98 20.21 3.04 17.63
CA VAL A 98 19.75 2.36 18.84
C VAL A 98 19.72 0.84 18.63
N LEU A 99 20.28 0.08 19.58
CA LEU A 99 20.18 -1.39 19.64
C LEU A 99 18.83 -1.75 20.28
N LEU A 100 17.90 -2.27 19.48
CA LEU A 100 16.47 -2.25 19.78
C LEU A 100 16.04 -3.20 20.91
N ARG A 101 16.71 -4.36 21.04
CA ARG A 101 16.33 -5.42 21.97
C ARG A 101 17.51 -6.33 22.28
N TRP A 102 17.36 -7.14 23.34
CA TRP A 102 18.33 -8.15 23.76
C TRP A 102 19.69 -7.57 24.18
N TRP A 103 19.69 -6.35 24.69
CA TRP A 103 20.88 -5.60 25.10
C TRP A 103 21.18 -5.72 26.60
N GLU A 104 20.28 -6.32 27.39
CA GLU A 104 20.37 -6.36 28.85
C GLU A 104 21.67 -7.05 29.34
N ASN A 105 22.07 -8.09 28.62
CA ASN A 105 23.30 -8.84 28.88
C ASN A 105 24.44 -8.45 27.96
N PHE A 106 24.39 -7.29 27.30
CA PHE A 106 25.47 -6.85 26.41
C PHE A 106 26.85 -6.91 27.11
N PRO A 107 27.87 -7.49 26.45
CA PRO A 107 27.97 -7.86 25.02
C PRO A 107 27.39 -9.22 24.61
N GLU A 108 26.98 -10.04 25.57
CA GLU A 108 26.33 -11.32 25.30
C GLU A 108 24.90 -11.12 24.79
N ILE A 109 24.59 -11.73 23.64
CA ILE A 109 23.25 -11.78 23.06
C ILE A 109 22.77 -13.23 23.14
N PRO A 110 21.47 -13.48 23.42
CA PRO A 110 20.94 -14.83 23.49
C PRO A 110 21.28 -15.66 22.24
N GLU A 111 21.51 -16.96 22.44
CA GLU A 111 21.83 -17.85 21.33
C GLU A 111 20.71 -17.87 20.29
N GLY A 112 21.07 -17.76 19.01
CA GLY A 112 20.13 -17.71 17.90
C GLY A 112 19.57 -16.32 17.59
N GLU A 113 19.77 -15.32 18.46
CA GLU A 113 19.32 -13.95 18.24
C GLU A 113 20.33 -13.11 17.46
N ASP A 114 19.81 -12.10 16.77
CA ASP A 114 20.57 -11.14 15.97
C ASP A 114 20.59 -9.75 16.63
N MET A 115 21.53 -8.89 16.24
CA MET A 115 21.50 -7.47 16.63
C MET A 115 20.54 -6.68 15.75
N ASP A 116 19.37 -6.32 16.27
CA ASP A 116 18.45 -5.42 15.58
C ASP A 116 18.75 -3.97 15.92
N ILE A 117 19.16 -3.20 14.92
CA ILE A 117 19.63 -1.82 15.09
C ILE A 117 18.78 -0.91 14.21
N LEU A 118 18.23 0.17 14.79
CA LEU A 118 17.64 1.27 14.04
C LEU A 118 18.66 2.41 13.93
N ILE A 119 18.84 2.96 12.74
CA ILE A 119 19.73 4.11 12.50
C ILE A 119 19.04 5.22 11.71
N GLN A 120 19.59 6.43 11.79
CA GLN A 120 19.21 7.52 10.89
C GLN A 120 19.53 7.18 9.41
N ASP A 121 18.64 7.55 8.49
CA ASP A 121 18.70 7.18 7.07
C ASP A 121 20.05 7.51 6.38
N ASP A 122 20.55 8.73 6.57
CA ASP A 122 21.79 9.25 5.97
C ASP A 122 23.06 8.70 6.65
N HIS A 123 22.91 8.03 7.79
CA HIS A 123 24.01 7.39 8.49
C HIS A 123 24.30 5.98 8.00
N ARG A 124 23.40 5.37 7.21
CA ARG A 124 23.58 4.02 6.68
C ARG A 124 24.85 3.86 5.86
N ASP A 125 25.15 4.83 5.01
CA ASP A 125 26.33 4.77 4.14
C ASP A 125 27.64 4.95 4.93
N ARG A 126 27.58 5.62 6.09
CA ARG A 126 28.74 5.93 6.96
C ARG A 126 29.26 4.70 7.72
N ILE A 127 28.54 3.58 7.67
CA ILE A 127 28.89 2.33 8.35
C ILE A 127 29.06 1.16 7.37
N GLN A 128 28.97 1.41 6.06
CA GLN A 128 29.00 0.37 5.03
C GLN A 128 30.33 -0.40 5.02
N ASP A 129 31.42 0.27 5.40
CA ASP A 129 32.75 -0.30 5.54
C ASP A 129 32.88 -1.25 6.74
N LEU A 130 31.94 -1.26 7.69
CA LEU A 130 31.92 -2.17 8.83
C LEU A 130 31.13 -3.45 8.56
N LEU A 131 30.44 -3.52 7.42
CA LEU A 131 29.41 -4.51 7.15
C LEU A 131 29.70 -5.33 5.90
N THR A 132 29.13 -6.53 5.87
CA THR A 132 29.08 -7.41 4.70
C THR A 132 27.68 -8.02 4.56
N TYR A 133 27.28 -8.34 3.33
CA TYR A 133 26.00 -9.01 3.05
C TYR A 133 26.11 -10.53 2.99
N THR A 134 27.34 -11.06 3.02
CA THR A 134 27.63 -12.49 3.09
C THR A 134 28.18 -12.82 4.46
N ASP A 135 27.75 -13.94 5.03
CA ASP A 135 28.36 -14.47 6.24
C ASP A 135 29.81 -14.84 5.92
N ASN A 136 30.75 -14.16 6.55
CA ASN A 136 32.19 -14.36 6.34
C ASN A 136 32.81 -15.11 7.53
N ASN A 137 32.05 -16.04 8.13
CA ASN A 137 32.39 -16.78 9.36
C ASN A 137 32.64 -15.85 10.55
N THR A 138 31.95 -14.70 10.59
CA THR A 138 32.01 -13.80 11.76
C THR A 138 30.97 -14.18 12.79
N GLY A 139 29.87 -14.82 12.37
CA GLY A 139 28.73 -15.17 13.23
C GLY A 139 27.96 -13.97 13.78
N LEU A 140 28.48 -12.74 13.65
CA LEU A 140 27.87 -11.51 14.17
C LEU A 140 26.80 -10.98 13.20
N LYS A 141 25.65 -11.65 13.22
CA LYS A 141 24.46 -11.27 12.47
C LYS A 141 23.84 -9.99 13.04
N CYS A 142 23.44 -9.09 12.14
CA CYS A 142 22.70 -7.90 12.49
C CYS A 142 21.64 -7.55 11.44
N ASP A 143 20.52 -7.01 11.90
CA ASP A 143 19.53 -6.35 11.05
C ASP A 143 19.67 -4.85 11.26
N ILE A 144 20.00 -4.11 10.21
CA ILE A 144 20.13 -2.65 10.27
C ILE A 144 18.98 -2.01 9.52
N TYR A 145 18.04 -1.50 10.30
CA TYR A 145 16.89 -0.75 9.83
C TYR A 145 17.18 0.74 9.78
N THR A 146 16.48 1.44 8.91
CA THR A 146 16.54 2.91 8.79
C THR A 146 15.15 3.49 9.05
N VAL A 147 15.10 4.76 9.49
CA VAL A 147 13.85 5.46 9.86
C VAL A 147 12.79 5.35 8.77
N THR A 148 13.15 5.54 7.50
CA THR A 148 12.20 5.46 6.37
C THR A 148 12.26 4.13 5.62
N GLY A 149 13.06 3.16 6.09
CA GLY A 149 13.36 1.93 5.37
C GLY A 149 14.18 2.15 4.09
N SER A 150 14.81 3.31 3.93
CA SER A 150 15.73 3.63 2.84
C SER A 150 17.06 2.87 2.95
N ASN A 151 17.90 2.90 1.91
CA ASN A 151 19.25 2.33 1.92
C ASN A 151 19.31 0.87 2.42
N TYR A 152 18.36 0.07 1.94
CA TYR A 152 18.19 -1.35 2.29
C TYR A 152 17.78 -1.62 3.74
N GLY A 153 17.36 -0.60 4.50
CA GLY A 153 16.90 -0.73 5.88
C GLY A 153 15.41 -1.03 6.06
N ALA A 154 14.69 -1.41 5.00
CA ALA A 154 13.27 -1.75 5.06
C ALA A 154 13.04 -3.24 5.40
N HIS A 155 12.14 -3.52 6.33
CA HIS A 155 11.64 -4.86 6.59
C HIS A 155 10.56 -5.20 5.56
N LYS A 156 10.78 -6.21 4.72
CA LYS A 156 9.82 -6.64 3.67
C LYS A 156 9.29 -5.49 2.80
N GLY A 157 10.12 -4.47 2.57
CA GLY A 157 9.76 -3.32 1.73
C GLY A 157 9.01 -2.19 2.44
N ILE A 158 8.77 -2.28 3.75
CA ILE A 158 8.20 -1.21 4.58
C ILE A 158 9.20 -0.73 5.64
N PRO A 159 9.10 0.52 6.14
CA PRO A 159 9.82 0.96 7.32
C PRO A 159 9.57 0.01 8.50
N TYR A 160 10.60 -0.19 9.34
CA TYR A 160 10.47 -1.15 10.44
C TYR A 160 9.54 -0.62 11.53
N TYR A 161 9.70 0.63 11.96
CA TYR A 161 8.72 1.30 12.80
C TYR A 161 8.08 2.44 12.02
N GLN A 162 6.88 2.83 12.43
CA GLN A 162 6.29 4.08 11.95
C GLN A 162 7.16 5.28 12.38
N SER A 163 7.07 6.39 11.65
CA SER A 163 8.03 7.48 11.71
C SER A 163 8.20 8.11 13.11
N ASN A 164 7.12 8.39 13.85
CA ASN A 164 7.21 9.03 15.17
C ASN A 164 7.96 8.14 16.18
N LEU A 165 7.69 6.84 16.18
CA LEU A 165 8.33 5.85 17.05
C LEU A 165 9.80 5.71 16.67
N SER A 166 10.13 5.66 15.38
CA SER A 166 11.52 5.66 14.90
C SER A 166 12.30 6.88 15.38
N HIS A 167 11.69 8.08 15.27
CA HIS A 167 12.33 9.32 15.71
C HIS A 167 12.50 9.37 17.23
N HIS A 168 11.46 9.07 18.01
CA HIS A 168 11.55 9.07 19.46
C HIS A 168 12.53 8.02 19.97
N LEU A 169 12.60 6.83 19.36
CA LEU A 169 13.60 5.81 19.66
C LEU A 169 15.04 6.33 19.55
N LEU A 170 15.32 7.10 18.50
CA LEU A 170 16.64 7.70 18.28
C LEU A 170 16.87 8.90 19.21
N GLU A 171 15.87 9.74 19.42
CA GLU A 171 15.98 10.98 20.22
C GLU A 171 16.11 10.70 21.72
N SER A 172 15.37 9.72 22.24
CA SER A 172 15.34 9.37 23.67
C SER A 172 16.26 8.21 24.06
N ARG A 173 17.14 7.77 23.15
CA ARG A 173 18.10 6.70 23.43
C ARG A 173 19.00 7.04 24.62
N ILE A 174 19.36 6.02 25.40
CA ILE A 174 20.25 6.14 26.56
C ILE A 174 21.51 5.31 26.32
N LEU A 175 22.63 5.72 26.91
CA LEU A 175 23.87 4.97 26.85
C LEU A 175 23.87 3.90 27.94
N PHE A 176 23.98 2.64 27.56
CA PHE A 176 24.07 1.48 28.45
C PHE A 176 25.31 0.67 28.10
N LYS A 177 26.26 0.50 29.05
CA LYS A 177 27.51 -0.27 28.83
C LYS A 177 28.23 0.06 27.49
N GLY A 178 28.26 1.34 27.11
CA GLY A 178 28.90 1.79 25.87
C GLY A 178 28.08 1.60 24.59
N VAL A 179 26.81 1.17 24.68
CA VAL A 179 25.91 1.05 23.53
C VAL A 179 24.65 1.90 23.73
N TYR A 180 24.17 2.55 22.68
CA TYR A 180 22.88 3.24 22.74
C TYR A 180 21.72 2.26 22.64
N VAL A 181 20.83 2.29 23.64
CA VAL A 181 19.63 1.45 23.76
C VAL A 181 18.38 2.33 23.95
N PRO A 182 17.15 1.82 23.76
CA PRO A 182 15.95 2.60 23.99
C PRO A 182 15.85 3.03 25.46
N SER A 183 15.26 4.20 25.73
CA SER A 183 14.77 4.50 27.09
C SER A 183 13.72 3.46 27.52
N PRO A 184 13.42 3.30 28.82
CA PRO A 184 12.44 2.32 29.29
C PRO A 184 11.07 2.42 28.57
N SER A 185 10.56 3.64 28.38
CA SER A 185 9.32 3.88 27.65
C SER A 185 9.39 3.46 26.19
N MET A 186 10.50 3.77 25.51
CA MET A 186 10.69 3.42 24.10
C MET A 186 11.02 1.94 23.91
N TYR A 187 11.61 1.28 24.91
CA TYR A 187 11.81 -0.15 24.88
C TYR A 187 10.47 -0.89 24.91
N PHE A 188 9.56 -0.48 25.80
CA PHE A 188 8.20 -1.02 25.82
C PHE A 188 7.45 -0.75 24.51
N ALA A 189 7.53 0.48 23.98
CA ALA A 189 6.86 0.84 22.73
C ALA A 189 7.38 0.03 21.53
N SER A 190 8.70 -0.12 21.40
CA SER A 190 9.33 -0.82 20.29
C SER A 190 9.06 -2.32 20.33
N LEU A 191 9.06 -2.94 21.53
CA LEU A 191 8.68 -4.33 21.74
C LEU A 191 7.20 -4.55 21.45
N THR A 192 6.33 -3.65 21.91
CA THR A 192 4.88 -3.73 21.68
C THR A 192 4.56 -3.67 20.18
N TYR A 193 5.14 -2.69 19.48
CA TYR A 193 4.99 -2.57 18.02
C TYR A 193 5.50 -3.83 17.30
N HIS A 194 6.67 -4.33 17.71
CA HIS A 194 7.26 -5.51 17.11
C HIS A 194 6.40 -6.77 17.32
N ALA A 195 5.91 -7.00 18.54
CA ALA A 195 5.04 -8.13 18.85
C ALA A 195 3.73 -8.05 18.05
N LEU A 196 3.08 -6.89 18.01
CA LEU A 196 1.82 -6.70 17.29
C LEU A 196 2.00 -6.80 15.77
N PHE A 197 2.85 -5.99 15.17
CA PHE A 197 2.87 -5.79 13.71
C PHE A 197 3.88 -6.67 12.98
N HIS A 198 5.01 -7.03 13.60
CA HIS A 198 6.04 -7.84 12.93
C HIS A 198 5.95 -9.32 13.24
N LYS A 199 5.52 -9.68 14.45
CA LYS A 199 5.30 -11.08 14.85
C LYS A 199 3.83 -11.48 14.70
N GLY A 200 2.88 -10.61 14.98
CA GLY A 200 1.44 -10.89 14.83
C GLY A 200 1.04 -12.11 15.66
N ALA A 201 0.40 -13.11 15.03
CA ALA A 201 0.04 -14.35 15.72
C ALA A 201 1.24 -15.10 16.33
N ASN A 202 2.44 -14.99 15.75
CA ASN A 202 3.67 -15.63 16.25
C ASN A 202 4.20 -15.01 17.55
N SER A 203 3.66 -13.86 17.98
CA SER A 203 4.06 -13.20 19.23
C SER A 203 3.59 -13.94 20.48
N GLY A 204 2.61 -14.85 20.35
CA GLY A 204 1.96 -15.50 21.49
C GLY A 204 1.05 -14.56 22.30
N LEU A 205 0.81 -13.32 21.86
CA LEU A 205 -0.08 -12.39 22.55
C LEU A 205 -1.53 -12.88 22.53
N GLU A 206 -2.19 -12.76 23.68
CA GLU A 206 -3.61 -13.07 23.82
C GLU A 206 -4.45 -12.10 22.98
N GLY A 207 -5.39 -12.65 22.20
CA GLY A 207 -6.27 -11.89 21.32
C GLY A 207 -6.01 -12.14 19.85
N PHE A 208 -4.82 -12.60 19.45
CA PHE A 208 -4.64 -13.21 18.13
C PHE A 208 -5.20 -14.64 18.14
N ASN A 209 -5.84 -15.04 17.05
CA ASN A 209 -6.21 -16.44 16.86
C ASN A 209 -4.92 -17.27 16.87
N ARG A 210 -4.86 -18.33 17.68
CA ARG A 210 -3.73 -19.27 17.73
C ARG A 210 -3.71 -20.13 16.45
N THR A 211 -3.34 -19.53 15.33
CA THR A 211 -3.09 -20.23 14.07
C THR A 211 -1.59 -20.48 13.86
N ALA A 212 -0.72 -19.85 14.64
CA ALA A 212 0.72 -20.04 14.57
C ALA A 212 1.13 -21.38 15.22
N SER A 213 1.80 -22.23 14.46
CA SER A 213 2.34 -23.52 14.93
C SER A 213 3.57 -23.37 15.82
N ILE A 214 4.22 -22.20 15.80
CA ILE A 214 5.46 -21.92 16.55
C ILE A 214 5.37 -20.50 17.14
N ILE A 215 5.47 -20.41 18.46
CA ILE A 215 5.68 -19.14 19.18
C ILE A 215 7.19 -18.92 19.24
N GLU A 216 7.66 -17.78 18.76
CA GLU A 216 9.11 -17.48 18.72
C GLU A 216 9.65 -17.03 20.08
N HIS A 217 8.92 -16.13 20.76
CA HIS A 217 9.22 -15.67 22.12
C HIS A 217 7.96 -15.43 22.93
N ASP A 218 8.07 -15.53 24.25
CA ASP A 218 7.02 -15.11 25.17
C ASP A 218 7.04 -13.59 25.37
N TYR A 219 6.56 -12.86 24.35
CA TYR A 219 6.47 -11.40 24.40
C TYR A 219 5.55 -10.93 25.54
N SER A 220 4.53 -11.70 25.91
CA SER A 220 3.66 -11.37 27.04
C SER A 220 4.48 -11.25 28.33
N LYS A 221 5.34 -12.22 28.61
CA LYS A 221 6.23 -12.19 29.78
C LYS A 221 7.26 -11.05 29.71
N VAL A 222 7.85 -10.80 28.55
CA VAL A 222 8.82 -9.69 28.39
C VAL A 222 8.14 -8.35 28.63
N LEU A 223 6.97 -8.11 28.02
CA LEU A 223 6.21 -6.87 28.20
C LEU A 223 5.76 -6.69 29.65
N LYS A 224 5.22 -7.74 30.30
CA LYS A 224 4.83 -7.69 31.72
C LYS A 224 5.96 -7.26 32.64
N LYS A 225 7.20 -7.65 32.35
CA LYS A 225 8.37 -7.23 33.13
C LYS A 225 8.66 -5.73 33.00
N GLN A 226 8.29 -5.11 31.88
CA GLN A 226 8.52 -3.69 31.62
C GLN A 226 7.42 -2.79 32.20
N MET A 227 6.19 -3.29 32.33
CA MET A 227 5.03 -2.50 32.76
C MET A 227 5.18 -1.78 34.11
N PRO A 228 5.77 -2.38 35.17
CA PRO A 228 5.95 -1.70 36.45
C PRO A 228 6.82 -0.45 36.38
N PHE A 229 7.83 -0.43 35.49
CA PHE A 229 8.71 0.73 35.30
C PHE A 229 8.01 1.91 34.61
N LEU A 230 6.81 1.69 34.08
CA LEU A 230 6.01 2.67 33.36
C LEU A 230 4.66 2.93 34.04
N GLU A 231 4.45 2.38 35.24
CA GLU A 231 3.20 2.51 36.00
C GLU A 231 1.96 2.11 35.17
N LEU A 232 2.10 1.08 34.32
CA LEU A 232 1.02 0.62 33.45
C LEU A 232 0.17 -0.46 34.10
N GLU A 233 -1.11 -0.17 34.27
CA GLU A 233 -2.09 -1.07 34.92
C GLU A 233 -3.07 -1.68 33.90
N PHE A 234 -2.58 -2.58 33.05
CA PHE A 234 -3.45 -3.38 32.17
C PHE A 234 -2.87 -4.76 31.86
N LYS A 235 -3.68 -5.65 31.28
CA LYS A 235 -3.20 -6.94 30.78
C LYS A 235 -2.59 -6.75 29.38
N PRO A 236 -1.35 -7.19 29.10
CA PRO A 236 -0.72 -7.02 27.78
C PRO A 236 -1.27 -8.04 26.78
N ASN A 237 -2.50 -7.79 26.35
CA ASN A 237 -3.20 -8.47 25.26
C ASN A 237 -3.19 -7.56 24.01
N VAL A 238 -3.61 -8.12 22.88
CA VAL A 238 -3.59 -7.44 21.58
C VAL A 238 -4.35 -6.11 21.60
N GLU A 239 -5.53 -6.07 22.22
CA GLU A 239 -6.40 -4.89 22.25
C GLU A 239 -5.81 -3.76 23.10
N ASN A 240 -5.39 -4.06 24.33
CA ASN A 240 -4.83 -3.07 25.25
C ASN A 240 -3.51 -2.50 24.72
N LEU A 241 -2.66 -3.35 24.13
CA LEU A 241 -1.40 -2.91 23.55
C LEU A 241 -1.61 -2.05 22.30
N TYR A 242 -2.61 -2.38 21.48
CA TYR A 242 -2.98 -1.56 20.32
C TYR A 242 -3.49 -0.18 20.75
N ASN A 243 -4.40 -0.14 21.73
CA ASN A 243 -4.94 1.12 22.26
C ASN A 243 -3.85 1.95 22.94
N TRP A 244 -2.93 1.32 23.67
CA TRP A 244 -1.78 2.02 24.23
C TRP A 244 -0.91 2.64 23.14
N LEU A 245 -0.56 1.90 22.07
CA LEU A 245 0.19 2.50 20.94
C LEU A 245 -0.59 3.62 20.25
N LYS A 246 -1.92 3.52 20.18
CA LYS A 246 -2.79 4.57 19.63
C LYS A 246 -2.67 5.86 20.44
N ASP A 247 -2.77 5.77 21.76
CA ASP A 247 -2.71 6.92 22.67
C ASP A 247 -1.34 7.59 22.62
N GLN A 248 -0.28 6.82 22.38
CA GLN A 248 1.08 7.33 22.19
C GLN A 248 1.36 7.84 20.77
N ASN A 249 0.38 7.81 19.86
CA ASN A 249 0.55 8.13 18.44
C ASN A 249 1.65 7.29 17.76
N TYR A 250 1.69 6.01 18.11
CA TYR A 250 2.66 5.02 17.63
C TYR A 250 2.12 3.95 16.70
N LEU A 251 0.86 4.03 16.31
CA LEU A 251 0.30 3.15 15.29
C LEU A 251 0.85 3.45 13.90
N PRO A 252 1.00 2.43 13.03
CA PRO A 252 1.21 2.68 11.62
C PRO A 252 0.00 3.44 11.04
N ALA A 253 0.24 4.37 10.11
CA ALA A 253 -0.83 4.94 9.29
C ALA A 253 -1.57 3.84 8.51
N GLU A 254 -2.84 4.07 8.17
CA GLU A 254 -3.68 3.07 7.47
C GLU A 254 -3.01 2.54 6.20
N ASP A 255 -2.41 3.39 5.37
CA ASP A 255 -1.68 2.97 4.16
C ASP A 255 -0.52 1.99 4.46
N THR A 256 0.13 2.13 5.61
CA THR A 256 1.24 1.30 6.06
C THR A 256 0.74 0.02 6.72
N LEU A 257 -0.31 0.12 7.55
CA LEU A 257 -1.03 -1.04 8.11
C LEU A 257 -1.52 -1.97 7.00
N SER A 258 -1.96 -1.40 5.88
CA SER A 258 -2.41 -2.14 4.71
C SER A 258 -1.34 -3.02 4.09
N LYS A 259 -0.10 -2.51 4.04
CA LYS A 259 1.06 -3.31 3.61
C LYS A 259 1.45 -4.37 4.63
N LEU A 260 1.27 -4.08 5.92
CA LEU A 260 1.44 -5.08 6.98
C LEU A 260 0.40 -6.21 6.87
N VAL A 261 -0.86 -5.90 6.53
CA VAL A 261 -1.92 -6.89 6.30
C VAL A 261 -1.63 -7.80 5.12
N GLU A 262 -1.06 -7.28 4.03
CA GLU A 262 -0.59 -8.11 2.90
C GLU A 262 0.46 -9.16 3.33
N ILE A 263 1.25 -8.85 4.38
CA ILE A 263 2.27 -9.75 4.93
C ILE A 263 1.66 -10.67 6.02
N LYS A 264 0.71 -10.15 6.80
CA LYS A 264 0.08 -10.75 7.97
C LYS A 264 -1.43 -10.48 7.98
N PRO A 265 -2.23 -11.34 7.32
CA PRO A 265 -3.67 -11.12 7.18
C PRO A 265 -4.43 -10.95 8.50
N GLU A 266 -3.92 -11.52 9.60
CA GLU A 266 -4.52 -11.37 10.94
C GLU A 266 -4.58 -9.92 11.44
N LEU A 267 -3.76 -9.02 10.88
CA LEU A 267 -3.77 -7.59 11.22
C LEU A 267 -4.95 -6.84 10.60
N ALA A 268 -5.72 -7.45 9.70
CA ALA A 268 -6.89 -6.82 9.07
C ALA A 268 -7.93 -6.35 10.09
N ARG A 269 -7.95 -6.96 11.28
CA ARG A 269 -8.80 -6.55 12.41
C ARG A 269 -8.58 -5.10 12.87
N PHE A 270 -7.40 -4.55 12.62
CA PHE A 270 -7.05 -3.18 13.02
C PHE A 270 -7.40 -2.16 11.95
N GLN A 271 -7.73 -2.61 10.74
CA GLN A 271 -8.09 -1.71 9.66
C GLN A 271 -9.51 -1.22 9.85
N ALA A 272 -9.70 0.08 9.63
CA ALA A 272 -11.04 0.60 9.46
C ALA A 272 -11.74 -0.06 8.26
N SER A 273 -13.05 -0.26 8.39
CA SER A 273 -13.89 -0.69 7.29
C SER A 273 -13.87 0.36 6.18
N LEU A 274 -13.57 -0.09 4.97
CA LEU A 274 -13.65 0.77 3.79
C LEU A 274 -15.10 0.82 3.32
N SER A 275 -15.72 2.00 3.37
CA SER A 275 -16.91 2.30 2.59
C SER A 275 -16.47 2.98 1.29
N SER A 276 -16.43 2.25 0.17
CA SER A 276 -16.42 2.90 -1.14
C SER A 276 -17.84 3.30 -1.45
N ASP A 277 -18.09 4.60 -1.52
CA ASP A 277 -19.41 5.07 -1.87
C ASP A 277 -19.54 5.35 -3.36
N ILE A 278 -19.68 4.26 -4.13
CA ILE A 278 -19.78 4.26 -5.59
C ILE A 278 -20.86 5.24 -6.10
N ARG A 279 -21.84 5.59 -5.25
CA ARG A 279 -23.01 6.38 -5.58
C ARG A 279 -22.87 7.88 -5.26
N GLY A 280 -21.82 8.31 -4.57
CA GLY A 280 -21.64 9.70 -4.12
C GLY A 280 -20.44 10.44 -4.71
N GLY A 281 -19.63 9.76 -5.52
CA GLY A 281 -18.30 10.22 -5.90
C GLY A 281 -17.24 9.91 -4.83
N GLU A 282 -15.97 10.08 -5.17
CA GLU A 282 -14.84 9.76 -4.30
C GLU A 282 -13.81 10.90 -4.30
N LEU A 283 -13.41 11.35 -3.10
CA LEU A 283 -12.26 12.23 -2.91
C LEU A 283 -10.96 11.44 -3.15
N ILE A 284 -10.11 12.00 -4.00
CA ILE A 284 -8.76 11.51 -4.27
C ILE A 284 -7.77 12.62 -3.92
N VAL A 285 -6.70 12.26 -3.22
CA VAL A 285 -5.61 13.20 -2.92
C VAL A 285 -4.34 12.76 -3.64
N TYR A 286 -3.85 13.59 -4.55
CA TYR A 286 -2.56 13.43 -5.18
C TYR A 286 -1.47 14.18 -4.40
N VAL A 287 -0.42 13.47 -4.01
CA VAL A 287 0.79 14.06 -3.43
C VAL A 287 1.79 14.32 -4.55
N ILE A 288 2.02 15.60 -4.82
CA ILE A 288 2.99 16.10 -5.80
C ILE A 288 4.36 16.14 -5.16
N ARG A 289 5.35 15.57 -5.84
CA ARG A 289 6.73 15.48 -5.34
C ARG A 289 7.63 16.52 -6.00
N ASP A 290 8.66 16.91 -5.26
CA ASP A 290 9.59 18.01 -5.56
C ASP A 290 9.97 18.13 -7.04
N ARG A 291 10.28 17.01 -7.66
CA ARG A 291 10.72 16.98 -9.04
C ARG A 291 9.64 17.34 -10.05
N LEU A 292 8.40 16.91 -9.83
CA LEU A 292 7.28 17.25 -10.72
C LEU A 292 7.04 18.77 -10.76
N LEU A 293 7.18 19.42 -9.59
CA LEU A 293 7.08 20.86 -9.47
C LEU A 293 8.25 21.57 -10.17
N LYS A 294 9.48 21.08 -9.98
CA LYS A 294 10.68 21.62 -10.66
C LYS A 294 10.61 21.52 -12.18
N ASP A 295 10.06 20.42 -12.68
CA ASP A 295 9.86 20.19 -14.11
C ASP A 295 8.62 20.93 -14.66
N LYS A 296 7.91 21.71 -13.81
CA LYS A 296 6.74 22.56 -14.13
C LYS A 296 5.51 21.82 -14.66
N LEU A 297 5.37 20.52 -14.33
CA LEU A 297 4.32 19.64 -14.88
C LEU A 297 3.04 19.58 -14.04
N VAL A 298 2.91 20.43 -13.02
CA VAL A 298 1.72 20.41 -12.14
C VAL A 298 0.46 20.83 -12.89
N LYS A 299 0.56 21.83 -13.78
CA LYS A 299 -0.55 22.24 -14.64
C LYS A 299 -0.92 21.14 -15.64
N ASP A 300 0.06 20.46 -16.20
CA ASP A 300 -0.17 19.33 -17.11
C ASP A 300 -0.87 18.17 -16.39
N LEU A 301 -0.52 17.90 -15.13
CA LEU A 301 -1.25 16.92 -14.30
C LEU A 301 -2.71 17.34 -14.15
N MET A 302 -2.98 18.58 -13.75
CA MET A 302 -4.34 19.06 -13.54
C MET A 302 -5.17 19.00 -14.83
N PHE A 303 -4.58 19.41 -15.95
CA PHE A 303 -5.21 19.31 -17.27
C PHE A 303 -5.51 17.85 -17.63
N PHE A 304 -4.52 16.96 -17.49
CA PHE A 304 -4.67 15.53 -17.76
C PHE A 304 -5.77 14.86 -16.93
N LEU A 305 -5.84 15.15 -15.63
CA LEU A 305 -6.87 14.59 -14.75
C LEU A 305 -8.27 15.08 -15.13
N LYS A 306 -8.39 16.35 -15.51
CA LYS A 306 -9.66 16.94 -15.94
C LYS A 306 -10.10 16.36 -17.29
N ASP A 307 -9.24 16.44 -18.30
CA ASP A 307 -9.58 16.11 -19.69
C ASP A 307 -9.72 14.60 -19.92
N SER A 308 -8.77 13.80 -19.41
CA SER A 308 -8.74 12.36 -19.71
C SER A 308 -9.57 11.50 -18.76
N TYR A 309 -9.85 12.00 -17.55
CA TYR A 309 -10.58 11.25 -16.51
C TYR A 309 -11.82 11.98 -15.98
N CYS A 310 -12.07 13.20 -16.45
CA CYS A 310 -13.18 14.02 -15.98
C CYS A 310 -13.16 14.23 -14.45
N PHE A 311 -11.97 14.28 -13.83
CA PHE A 311 -11.87 14.60 -12.41
C PHE A 311 -12.05 16.10 -12.20
N GLU A 312 -12.76 16.46 -11.14
CA GLU A 312 -12.87 17.86 -10.74
C GLU A 312 -11.75 18.21 -9.77
N ILE A 313 -11.07 19.33 -10.03
CA ILE A 313 -10.05 19.83 -9.11
C ILE A 313 -10.73 20.63 -8.00
N LEU A 314 -10.53 20.23 -6.75
CA LEU A 314 -11.05 20.96 -5.59
C LEU A 314 -10.07 22.03 -5.13
N ASP A 315 -8.79 21.67 -4.98
CA ASP A 315 -7.76 22.60 -4.55
C ASP A 315 -6.35 22.08 -4.85
N LEU A 316 -5.42 23.02 -5.05
CA LEU A 316 -3.98 22.75 -5.07
C LEU A 316 -3.31 23.54 -3.94
N LYS A 317 -2.79 22.82 -2.95
CA LYS A 317 -2.05 23.42 -1.83
C LYS A 317 -0.56 23.16 -1.99
N ILE A 318 0.22 24.24 -2.08
CA ILE A 318 1.67 24.17 -1.92
C ILE A 318 1.99 24.06 -0.43
N LEU A 319 2.82 23.08 -0.07
CA LEU A 319 3.14 22.79 1.33
C LEU A 319 4.21 23.75 1.85
N ASN A 320 3.97 24.33 3.02
CA ASN A 320 5.01 25.07 3.75
C ASN A 320 6.05 24.09 4.36
N SER A 321 7.15 24.61 4.92
CA SER A 321 8.24 23.78 5.44
C SER A 321 7.80 22.76 6.50
N GLU A 322 6.87 23.14 7.37
CA GLU A 322 6.36 22.28 8.44
C GLU A 322 5.42 21.21 7.88
N GLU A 323 4.50 21.57 7.00
CA GLU A 323 3.61 20.63 6.32
C GLU A 323 4.41 19.63 5.47
N ARG A 324 5.47 20.08 4.78
CA ARG A 324 6.39 19.19 4.05
C ARG A 324 7.04 18.18 4.98
N ARG A 325 7.51 18.63 6.16
CA ARG A 325 8.11 17.76 7.17
C ARG A 325 7.09 16.72 7.65
N ILE A 326 5.91 17.15 8.06
CA ILE A 326 4.82 16.26 8.53
C ILE A 326 4.42 15.26 7.44
N CYS A 327 4.14 15.71 6.22
CA CYS A 327 3.78 14.83 5.10
C CYS A 327 4.87 13.82 4.81
N SER A 328 6.12 14.28 4.75
CA SER A 328 7.26 13.43 4.43
C SER A 328 7.49 12.33 5.46
N ARG A 329 7.03 12.50 6.70
CA ARG A 329 7.15 11.54 7.80
C ARG A 329 5.96 10.59 7.89
N ASN A 330 4.75 11.11 7.72
CA ASN A 330 3.54 10.37 8.08
C ASN A 330 2.90 9.63 6.90
N ILE A 331 2.95 10.20 5.70
CA ILE A 331 2.38 9.54 4.51
C ILE A 331 3.31 8.40 4.07
N ARG A 332 2.75 7.20 3.83
CA ARG A 332 3.47 5.98 3.44
C ARG A 332 4.57 5.58 4.43
N GLY A 333 4.37 5.87 5.72
CA GLY A 333 5.37 5.64 6.78
C GLY A 333 6.68 6.40 6.55
N GLY A 334 6.63 7.48 5.76
CA GLY A 334 7.77 8.29 5.38
C GLY A 334 8.67 7.73 4.28
N LYS A 335 8.25 6.65 3.63
CA LYS A 335 9.03 6.01 2.57
C LYS A 335 8.86 6.71 1.21
N TRP A 336 9.78 7.62 0.89
CA TRP A 336 9.81 8.40 -0.36
C TRP A 336 10.94 8.02 -1.32
N ASP A 337 11.29 6.73 -1.38
CA ASP A 337 12.30 6.26 -2.32
C ASP A 337 11.86 6.37 -3.80
N LYS A 338 12.76 6.00 -4.69
CA LYS A 338 12.50 5.98 -6.14
C LYS A 338 11.65 4.79 -6.59
N GLY A 339 11.40 3.80 -5.73
CA GLY A 339 10.75 2.55 -6.11
C GLY A 339 11.38 1.92 -7.38
N PRO A 340 10.58 1.54 -8.39
CA PRO A 340 11.08 0.93 -9.63
C PRO A 340 11.73 1.93 -10.59
N PHE A 341 11.71 3.23 -10.30
CA PHE A 341 12.18 4.27 -11.21
C PHE A 341 13.69 4.49 -11.09
N LYS A 342 14.29 5.05 -12.15
CA LYS A 342 15.74 5.34 -12.18
C LYS A 342 16.11 6.42 -11.15
N TYR A 343 15.25 7.43 -11.01
CA TYR A 343 15.44 8.58 -10.13
C TYR A 343 14.25 8.74 -9.17
N SER A 344 14.50 9.35 -8.00
CA SER A 344 13.44 9.72 -7.06
C SER A 344 12.70 10.96 -7.53
N GLY A 345 11.38 11.04 -7.28
CA GLY A 345 10.58 12.24 -7.40
C GLY A 345 10.84 13.28 -6.31
N GLY A 346 11.62 12.94 -5.27
CA GLY A 346 11.91 13.81 -4.13
C GLY A 346 10.84 13.74 -3.03
N LEU A 347 10.87 14.64 -2.06
CA LEU A 347 9.87 14.68 -0.98
C LEU A 347 8.55 15.33 -1.45
N PRO A 348 7.44 15.15 -0.72
CA PRO A 348 6.21 15.92 -0.94
C PRO A 348 6.44 17.42 -0.94
N VAL A 349 5.80 18.13 -1.88
CA VAL A 349 5.86 19.60 -1.99
C VAL A 349 4.51 20.25 -2.20
N ALA A 350 3.52 19.51 -2.70
CA ALA A 350 2.17 19.98 -2.86
C ALA A 350 1.18 18.82 -2.73
N VAL A 351 -0.05 19.17 -2.41
CA VAL A 351 -1.20 18.25 -2.36
C VAL A 351 -2.26 18.80 -3.30
N LEU A 352 -2.76 17.94 -4.18
CA LEU A 352 -3.85 18.23 -5.12
C LEU A 352 -5.06 17.38 -4.74
N SER A 353 -6.09 18.03 -4.24
CA SER A 353 -7.38 17.40 -3.91
C SER A 353 -8.26 17.40 -5.14
N VAL A 354 -8.76 16.23 -5.53
CA VAL A 354 -9.65 16.08 -6.68
C VAL A 354 -10.84 15.19 -6.33
N PHE A 355 -11.91 15.32 -7.09
CA PHE A 355 -13.13 14.56 -6.91
C PHE A 355 -13.48 13.81 -8.19
N ASP A 356 -13.69 12.51 -8.05
CA ASP A 356 -14.24 11.67 -9.11
C ASP A 356 -15.73 11.46 -8.83
N TYR A 357 -16.61 11.96 -9.71
CA TYR A 357 -18.06 11.74 -9.59
C TYR A 357 -18.47 10.29 -9.87
N HIS A 358 -17.62 9.51 -10.53
CA HIS A 358 -17.93 8.18 -11.05
C HIS A 358 -16.83 7.17 -10.73
N PRO A 359 -16.51 6.97 -9.44
CA PRO A 359 -15.51 5.99 -9.05
C PRO A 359 -15.94 4.61 -9.54
N LYS A 360 -14.99 3.90 -10.16
CA LYS A 360 -15.23 2.56 -10.69
C LYS A 360 -14.57 1.53 -9.77
N PRO A 361 -15.30 0.50 -9.32
CA PRO A 361 -14.71 -0.53 -8.49
C PRO A 361 -13.62 -1.30 -9.25
N LEU A 362 -12.68 -1.87 -8.50
CA LEU A 362 -11.66 -2.75 -9.05
C LEU A 362 -12.25 -4.13 -9.37
N SER A 363 -11.67 -4.81 -10.37
CA SER A 363 -11.92 -6.23 -10.59
C SER A 363 -11.32 -7.06 -9.44
N GLU A 364 -11.86 -8.26 -9.19
CA GLU A 364 -11.35 -9.18 -8.15
C GLU A 364 -9.84 -9.43 -8.29
N LYS A 365 -9.35 -9.61 -9.52
CA LYS A 365 -7.92 -9.80 -9.81
C LYS A 365 -7.08 -8.57 -9.46
N ALA A 366 -7.63 -7.37 -9.61
CA ALA A 366 -6.95 -6.13 -9.23
C ALA A 366 -6.95 -5.95 -7.70
N LEU A 367 -8.06 -6.29 -7.03
CA LEU A 367 -8.17 -6.27 -5.56
C LEU A 367 -7.17 -7.22 -4.90
N GLN A 368 -6.86 -8.37 -5.48
CA GLN A 368 -5.80 -9.26 -4.97
C GLN A 368 -4.41 -8.59 -4.93
N LYS A 369 -4.16 -7.57 -5.76
CA LYS A 369 -2.89 -6.83 -5.79
C LYS A 369 -2.95 -5.52 -5.02
N GLN A 370 -4.14 -4.92 -4.91
CA GLN A 370 -4.38 -3.60 -4.33
C GLN A 370 -5.69 -3.65 -3.55
N SER A 371 -5.65 -4.36 -2.41
CA SER A 371 -6.84 -4.77 -1.64
C SER A 371 -7.66 -3.62 -1.06
N ARG A 372 -7.07 -2.43 -0.96
CA ARG A 372 -7.72 -1.25 -0.39
C ARG A 372 -8.02 -0.13 -1.36
N MET A 373 -7.71 -0.34 -2.64
CA MET A 373 -8.05 0.66 -3.62
C MET A 373 -9.53 0.53 -3.98
N THR A 374 -10.23 1.66 -3.96
CA THR A 374 -11.68 1.71 -4.16
C THR A 374 -12.06 2.22 -5.54
N ASN A 375 -11.16 2.97 -6.20
CA ASN A 375 -11.42 3.58 -7.50
C ASN A 375 -10.32 3.26 -8.53
N VAL A 376 -10.69 2.50 -9.57
CA VAL A 376 -9.77 2.14 -10.66
C VAL A 376 -9.44 3.35 -11.57
N ASN A 377 -10.29 4.37 -11.65
CA ASN A 377 -9.99 5.58 -12.41
C ASN A 377 -8.76 6.28 -11.81
N ASN A 378 -8.70 6.43 -10.49
CA ASN A 378 -7.56 6.98 -9.76
C ASN A 378 -6.26 6.21 -10.09
N LEU A 379 -6.33 4.88 -10.05
CA LEU A 379 -5.21 4.02 -10.38
C LEU A 379 -4.69 4.28 -11.79
N ASN A 380 -5.61 4.23 -12.75
CA ASN A 380 -5.32 4.36 -14.16
C ASN A 380 -4.74 5.74 -14.44
N ALA A 381 -5.34 6.80 -13.90
CA ALA A 381 -4.86 8.17 -14.03
C ALA A 381 -3.42 8.33 -13.50
N LYS A 382 -3.14 7.81 -12.31
CA LYS A 382 -1.78 7.84 -11.71
C LYS A 382 -0.74 7.18 -12.63
N TYR A 383 -1.03 5.97 -13.13
CA TYR A 383 -0.06 5.25 -13.95
C TYR A 383 0.03 5.78 -15.37
N ALA A 384 -1.07 6.21 -15.98
CA ALA A 384 -1.08 6.82 -17.30
C ALA A 384 -0.28 8.13 -17.29
N PHE A 385 -0.50 9.02 -16.31
CA PHE A 385 0.27 10.25 -16.20
C PHE A 385 1.77 9.99 -15.96
N ARG A 386 2.10 9.04 -15.08
CA ARG A 386 3.50 8.60 -14.90
C ARG A 386 4.08 8.10 -16.23
N SER A 387 3.34 7.29 -16.99
CA SER A 387 3.80 6.81 -18.30
C SER A 387 4.09 7.96 -19.27
N LEU A 388 3.19 8.95 -19.36
CA LEU A 388 3.36 10.13 -20.21
C LEU A 388 4.65 10.90 -19.88
N ILE A 389 4.90 11.16 -18.59
CA ILE A 389 6.13 11.85 -18.15
C ILE A 389 7.35 11.00 -18.47
N ASN A 390 7.35 9.74 -18.03
CA ASN A 390 8.53 8.88 -18.10
C ASN A 390 8.93 8.54 -19.54
N ASN A 391 7.98 8.56 -20.48
CA ASN A 391 8.23 8.34 -21.91
C ASN A 391 8.49 9.63 -22.70
N SER A 392 8.37 10.80 -22.08
CA SER A 392 8.64 12.06 -22.75
C SER A 392 10.15 12.27 -22.96
N SER A 393 10.56 12.39 -24.22
CA SER A 393 11.93 12.74 -24.60
C SER A 393 12.31 14.19 -24.26
N LYS A 394 11.31 15.06 -24.03
CA LYS A 394 11.51 16.48 -23.70
C LYS A 394 11.91 16.70 -22.24
N ILE A 395 11.64 15.72 -21.37
CA ILE A 395 11.89 15.85 -19.92
C ILE A 395 13.23 15.19 -19.61
N LYS A 396 14.21 16.00 -19.19
CA LYS A 396 15.52 15.48 -18.79
C LYS A 396 15.36 14.52 -17.61
N LYS A 397 15.99 13.35 -17.70
CA LYS A 397 15.96 12.32 -16.64
C LYS A 397 14.51 11.93 -16.25
N SER A 398 13.57 11.93 -17.21
CA SER A 398 12.13 11.73 -17.04
C SER A 398 11.70 10.53 -16.21
N ASN A 399 12.56 9.51 -16.06
CA ASN A 399 12.30 8.27 -15.31
C ASN A 399 12.28 8.46 -13.78
N TYR A 400 11.20 9.04 -13.24
CA TYR A 400 10.97 9.26 -11.81
C TYR A 400 9.49 9.11 -11.39
N ASN A 401 9.27 8.83 -10.10
CA ASN A 401 7.94 8.76 -9.49
C ASN A 401 7.44 10.14 -9.02
N GLY A 402 7.04 11.02 -9.95
CA GLY A 402 6.69 12.42 -9.65
C GLY A 402 5.41 12.69 -8.85
N VAL A 403 4.49 11.73 -8.82
CA VAL A 403 3.19 11.85 -8.13
C VAL A 403 2.89 10.56 -7.38
N HIS A 404 2.24 10.68 -6.22
CA HIS A 404 1.56 9.61 -5.48
C HIS A 404 0.08 9.95 -5.34
N SER A 405 -0.79 8.97 -5.10
CA SER A 405 -2.23 9.19 -4.84
C SER A 405 -2.64 8.41 -3.60
N SER A 406 -3.64 8.89 -2.87
CA SER A 406 -4.38 8.05 -1.93
C SER A 406 -4.92 6.81 -2.65
N ASP A 407 -5.03 5.68 -1.94
CA ASP A 407 -5.60 4.46 -2.51
C ASP A 407 -7.13 4.44 -2.36
N ASN A 408 -7.67 5.12 -1.34
CA ASN A 408 -9.11 5.29 -1.13
C ASN A 408 -9.39 6.67 -0.49
N GLU A 409 -10.68 6.97 -0.28
CA GLU A 409 -11.11 8.23 0.34
C GLU A 409 -10.69 8.37 1.81
N GLN A 410 -10.61 7.27 2.56
CA GLN A 410 -10.16 7.34 3.96
C GLN A 410 -8.69 7.79 4.05
N ASP A 411 -7.82 7.24 3.19
CA ASP A 411 -6.43 7.68 3.06
C ASP A 411 -6.36 9.14 2.59
N ALA A 412 -7.26 9.53 1.68
CA ALA A 412 -7.35 10.90 1.20
C ALA A 412 -7.67 11.87 2.35
N LEU A 413 -8.69 11.57 3.15
CA LEU A 413 -9.08 12.34 4.34
C LEU A 413 -7.95 12.40 5.37
N TYR A 414 -7.27 11.29 5.64
CA TYR A 414 -6.10 11.25 6.50
C TYR A 414 -4.98 12.18 5.99
N TYR A 415 -4.69 12.18 4.69
CA TYR A 415 -3.67 13.08 4.14
C TYR A 415 -4.05 14.56 4.33
N LEU A 416 -5.34 14.90 4.27
CA LEU A 416 -5.81 16.26 4.51
C LEU A 416 -5.65 16.70 5.97
N THR A 417 -5.80 15.80 6.95
CA THR A 417 -5.62 16.16 8.37
C THR A 417 -4.20 16.64 8.67
N LEU A 418 -3.21 16.15 7.91
CA LEU A 418 -1.81 16.59 8.00
C LEU A 418 -1.61 18.05 7.54
N MET A 419 -2.60 18.68 6.90
CA MET A 419 -2.59 20.10 6.49
C MET A 419 -3.24 21.04 7.52
N GLY A 420 -3.75 20.50 8.63
CA GLY A 420 -4.46 21.24 9.66
C GLY A 420 -5.98 21.38 9.44
N GLU A 421 -6.70 21.59 10.54
CA GLU A 421 -8.18 21.57 10.57
C GLU A 421 -8.84 22.55 9.61
N LYS A 422 -8.26 23.74 9.43
CA LYS A 422 -8.80 24.75 8.51
C LYS A 422 -8.87 24.23 7.08
N TYR A 423 -7.85 23.49 6.65
CA TYR A 423 -7.80 22.92 5.31
C TYR A 423 -8.79 21.78 5.15
N VAL A 424 -8.90 20.91 6.16
CA VAL A 424 -9.90 19.83 6.20
C VAL A 424 -11.31 20.41 6.08
N LYS A 425 -11.64 21.43 6.87
CA LYS A 425 -12.96 22.09 6.82
C LYS A 425 -13.26 22.66 5.43
N LYS A 426 -12.29 23.32 4.78
CA LYS A 426 -12.42 23.83 3.40
C LYS A 426 -12.75 22.70 2.42
N ILE A 427 -11.99 21.61 2.43
CA ILE A 427 -12.22 20.51 1.48
C ILE A 427 -13.55 19.80 1.78
N ASN A 428 -13.90 19.59 3.05
CA ASN A 428 -15.17 18.98 3.42
C ASN A 428 -16.37 19.82 2.97
N SER A 429 -16.33 21.15 3.09
CA SER A 429 -17.42 21.99 2.57
C SER A 429 -17.57 21.87 1.06
N GLU A 430 -16.45 21.80 0.33
CA GLU A 430 -16.46 21.58 -1.12
C GLU A 430 -17.02 20.18 -1.50
N LEU A 431 -16.72 19.15 -0.70
CA LEU A 431 -17.26 17.80 -0.90
C LEU A 431 -18.77 17.74 -0.67
N GLU A 432 -19.27 18.36 0.38
CA GLU A 432 -20.71 18.37 0.69
C GLU A 432 -21.52 19.08 -0.41
N VAL A 433 -21.00 20.18 -0.97
CA VAL A 433 -21.63 20.85 -2.13
C VAL A 433 -21.73 19.91 -3.33
N ARG A 434 -20.72 19.10 -3.59
CA ARG A 434 -20.69 18.17 -4.74
C ARG A 434 -21.57 16.95 -4.50
N ARG A 435 -21.51 16.38 -3.29
CA ARG A 435 -22.32 15.22 -2.90
C ARG A 435 -23.80 15.54 -2.85
N SER A 436 -24.18 16.72 -2.36
CA SER A 436 -25.59 17.13 -2.30
C SER A 436 -26.26 17.20 -3.68
N ARG A 437 -25.53 17.55 -4.75
CA ARG A 437 -26.04 17.50 -6.14
C ARG A 437 -26.22 16.08 -6.69
N TYR A 438 -25.51 15.10 -6.13
CA TYR A 438 -25.56 13.69 -6.53
C TYR A 438 -26.31 12.84 -5.48
N SER A 439 -27.21 13.47 -4.71
CA SER A 439 -27.97 12.84 -3.62
C SER A 439 -28.83 11.65 -4.07
N ARG A 440 -29.08 10.73 -3.14
CA ARG A 440 -29.60 9.36 -3.34
C ARG A 440 -31.06 9.16 -2.98
N GLU A 441 -31.92 10.09 -3.37
CA GLU A 441 -33.35 9.86 -3.13
C GLU A 441 -33.88 8.64 -3.91
N TRP A 442 -33.16 8.18 -4.96
CA TRP A 442 -33.67 7.18 -5.89
C TRP A 442 -32.80 5.92 -6.00
N ASN A 443 -33.47 4.78 -6.20
CA ASN A 443 -32.82 3.49 -6.37
C ASN A 443 -32.18 3.39 -7.76
N LEU A 444 -30.84 3.40 -7.81
CA LEU A 444 -30.07 3.22 -9.03
C LEU A 444 -30.22 1.79 -9.57
N VAL A 445 -30.66 1.66 -10.82
CA VAL A 445 -30.71 0.40 -11.56
C VAL A 445 -29.45 0.21 -12.38
N LYS A 446 -29.04 1.23 -13.16
CA LYS A 446 -27.88 1.15 -14.05
C LYS A 446 -27.34 2.53 -14.41
N LEU A 447 -26.02 2.66 -14.54
CA LEU A 447 -25.39 3.83 -15.18
C LEU A 447 -25.50 3.69 -16.70
N LEU A 448 -26.11 4.67 -17.38
CA LEU A 448 -26.31 4.67 -18.84
C LEU A 448 -25.14 5.35 -19.56
N SER A 449 -24.84 6.60 -19.19
CA SER A 449 -23.78 7.40 -19.82
C SER A 449 -23.22 8.42 -18.83
N TYR A 450 -22.01 8.93 -19.08
CA TYR A 450 -21.46 10.09 -18.36
C TYR A 450 -20.35 10.77 -19.17
N ASN A 451 -20.13 12.06 -18.92
CA ASN A 451 -19.06 12.87 -19.51
C ASN A 451 -18.70 14.04 -18.58
N GLU A 452 -17.93 15.01 -19.08
CA GLU A 452 -17.55 16.24 -18.35
C GLU A 452 -18.72 17.20 -18.02
N ILE A 453 -19.91 16.93 -18.54
CA ILE A 453 -21.09 17.79 -18.39
C ILE A 453 -22.09 17.13 -17.45
N TYR A 454 -22.44 15.86 -17.71
CA TYR A 454 -23.51 15.17 -17.01
C TYR A 454 -23.24 13.67 -16.81
N LYS A 455 -24.10 13.06 -16.00
CA LYS A 455 -24.30 11.61 -15.86
C LYS A 455 -25.76 11.29 -16.15
N GLU A 456 -26.02 10.21 -16.87
CA GLU A 456 -27.35 9.61 -17.04
C GLU A 456 -27.42 8.23 -16.38
N GLU A 457 -28.47 8.04 -15.59
CA GLU A 457 -28.71 6.84 -14.80
C GLU A 457 -30.14 6.36 -15.04
N LEU A 458 -30.30 5.05 -15.17
CA LEU A 458 -31.58 4.38 -15.05
C LEU A 458 -31.87 4.18 -13.57
N ILE A 459 -32.97 4.75 -13.09
CA ILE A 459 -33.41 4.69 -11.70
C ILE A 459 -34.82 4.12 -11.61
N LYS A 460 -35.20 3.65 -10.41
CA LYS A 460 -36.59 3.39 -10.06
C LYS A 460 -37.18 4.63 -9.37
N TYR A 461 -38.10 5.31 -10.06
CA TYR A 461 -38.79 6.52 -9.60
C TYR A 461 -40.29 6.22 -9.50
N GLU A 462 -40.88 6.40 -8.31
CA GLU A 462 -42.32 6.15 -8.05
C GLU A 462 -42.83 4.77 -8.55
N GLY A 463 -41.97 3.75 -8.48
CA GLY A 463 -42.32 2.39 -8.89
C GLY A 463 -41.99 2.03 -10.35
N ALA A 464 -41.75 3.03 -11.21
CA ALA A 464 -41.42 2.85 -12.62
C ALA A 464 -39.93 3.11 -12.93
N LEU A 465 -39.47 2.68 -14.11
CA LEU A 465 -38.13 3.03 -14.62
C LEU A 465 -38.13 4.46 -15.15
N ALA A 466 -37.08 5.22 -14.83
CA ALA A 466 -36.88 6.59 -15.30
C ALA A 466 -35.39 6.87 -15.55
N ILE A 467 -35.10 7.86 -16.38
CA ILE A 467 -33.74 8.34 -16.61
C ILE A 467 -33.50 9.56 -15.74
N LEU A 468 -32.60 9.45 -14.77
CA LEU A 468 -32.03 10.57 -14.02
C LEU A 468 -30.81 11.11 -14.78
N LYS A 469 -30.85 12.39 -15.16
CA LYS A 469 -29.70 13.10 -15.71
C LYS A 469 -29.23 14.15 -14.72
N THR A 470 -28.02 13.98 -14.19
CA THR A 470 -27.40 14.88 -13.22
C THR A 470 -26.24 15.64 -13.87
N PHE A 471 -26.30 16.96 -13.83
CA PHE A 471 -25.30 17.86 -14.37
C PHE A 471 -24.29 18.26 -13.28
N ARG A 472 -23.04 18.40 -13.68
CA ARG A 472 -21.95 18.79 -12.78
C ARG A 472 -22.06 20.27 -12.37
N PRO A 473 -21.47 20.66 -11.22
CA PRO A 473 -21.22 22.06 -10.90
C PRO A 473 -20.58 22.85 -12.05
N GLY A 474 -21.10 24.04 -12.33
CA GLY A 474 -20.61 24.90 -13.42
C GLY A 474 -21.16 24.55 -14.80
N LYS A 475 -22.17 23.66 -14.90
CA LYS A 475 -22.84 23.26 -16.14
C LYS A 475 -24.32 23.65 -16.17
N GLU A 476 -24.66 24.72 -15.44
CA GLU A 476 -26.02 25.22 -15.29
C GLU A 476 -26.62 25.62 -16.65
N GLU A 477 -25.84 26.24 -17.55
CA GLU A 477 -26.33 26.62 -18.89
C GLU A 477 -26.72 25.39 -19.74
N GLN A 478 -25.96 24.29 -19.66
CA GLN A 478 -26.29 23.05 -20.37
C GLN A 478 -27.52 22.38 -19.75
N PHE A 479 -27.64 22.43 -18.42
CA PHE A 479 -28.82 21.96 -17.71
C PHE A 479 -30.07 22.73 -18.16
N ASP A 480 -30.02 24.06 -18.20
CA ASP A 480 -31.14 24.93 -18.58
C ASP A 480 -31.55 24.70 -20.04
N LYS A 481 -30.57 24.49 -20.94
CA LYS A 481 -30.82 24.13 -22.35
C LYS A 481 -31.51 22.78 -22.49
N GLU A 482 -31.03 21.75 -21.80
CA GLU A 482 -31.65 20.42 -21.82
C GLU A 482 -33.06 20.48 -21.23
N LEU A 483 -33.23 21.15 -20.09
CA LEU A 483 -34.52 21.30 -19.41
C LEU A 483 -35.55 21.97 -20.33
N SER A 484 -35.16 23.08 -20.98
CA SER A 484 -36.01 23.78 -21.95
C SER A 484 -36.39 22.89 -23.13
N THR A 485 -35.46 22.03 -23.57
CA THR A 485 -35.71 21.08 -24.66
C THR A 485 -36.73 20.03 -24.25
N VAL A 486 -36.60 19.45 -23.05
CA VAL A 486 -37.52 18.43 -22.54
C VAL A 486 -38.92 19.03 -22.28
N GLU A 487 -39.01 20.21 -21.69
CA GLU A 487 -40.29 20.90 -21.44
C GLU A 487 -41.00 21.28 -22.75
N ASN A 488 -40.25 21.55 -23.81
CA ASN A 488 -40.81 21.79 -25.14
C ASN A 488 -41.17 20.49 -25.87
N SER A 489 -40.39 19.41 -25.72
CA SER A 489 -40.71 18.13 -26.34
C SER A 489 -41.97 17.51 -25.75
N GLU A 490 -42.23 17.66 -24.44
CA GLU A 490 -43.47 17.18 -23.81
C GLU A 490 -44.72 17.80 -24.44
N LYS A 491 -44.62 19.05 -24.93
CA LYS A 491 -45.72 19.73 -25.64
C LYS A 491 -45.95 19.20 -27.06
N VAL A 492 -44.96 18.57 -27.67
CA VAL A 492 -44.97 18.18 -29.09
C VAL A 492 -45.03 16.66 -29.29
N PHE A 493 -44.40 15.88 -28.41
CA PHE A 493 -44.26 14.42 -28.49
C PHE A 493 -44.55 13.77 -27.13
N LYS A 494 -45.42 12.76 -27.08
CA LYS A 494 -45.81 12.06 -25.84
C LYS A 494 -44.74 11.12 -25.25
N ASN A 495 -43.59 10.95 -25.90
CA ASN A 495 -42.67 9.86 -25.59
C ASN A 495 -41.59 10.22 -24.55
N GLU A 496 -41.40 11.50 -24.23
CA GLU A 496 -40.44 11.96 -23.22
C GLU A 496 -41.08 12.97 -22.28
N GLN A 497 -41.53 12.48 -21.13
CA GLN A 497 -42.16 13.31 -20.10
C GLN A 497 -41.16 13.69 -19.03
N LEU A 498 -41.12 14.96 -18.65
CA LEU A 498 -40.38 15.41 -17.48
C LEU A 498 -41.13 14.98 -16.22
N LEU A 499 -40.52 14.12 -15.40
CA LEU A 499 -41.13 13.60 -14.16
C LEU A 499 -40.78 14.46 -12.95
N LYS A 500 -39.52 14.89 -12.84
CA LYS A 500 -39.03 15.74 -11.74
C LYS A 500 -37.84 16.55 -12.21
N LYS A 501 -37.65 17.73 -11.63
CA LYS A 501 -36.41 18.51 -11.74
C LYS A 501 -35.98 19.01 -10.37
N GLY A 502 -34.69 19.29 -10.23
CA GLY A 502 -34.13 19.92 -9.04
C GLY A 502 -32.85 20.66 -9.36
N ASN A 503 -32.03 20.92 -8.34
CA ASN A 503 -30.80 21.69 -8.51
C ASN A 503 -29.74 20.90 -9.31
N GLY A 504 -29.69 21.15 -10.62
CA GLY A 504 -28.74 20.52 -11.53
C GLY A 504 -29.09 19.08 -11.93
N PHE A 505 -30.35 18.66 -11.79
CA PHE A 505 -30.79 17.36 -12.31
C PHE A 505 -32.22 17.41 -12.87
N LEU A 506 -32.50 16.47 -13.77
CA LEU A 506 -33.84 16.18 -14.26
C LEU A 506 -34.08 14.68 -14.32
N ILE A 507 -35.32 14.26 -14.14
CA ILE A 507 -35.81 12.89 -14.25
C ILE A 507 -36.81 12.87 -15.40
N LYS A 508 -36.57 12.03 -16.40
CA LYS A 508 -37.45 11.84 -17.56
C LYS A 508 -37.96 10.41 -17.65
N SER A 509 -39.11 10.21 -18.28
CA SER A 509 -39.66 8.88 -18.54
C SER A 509 -38.67 8.02 -19.33
N PHE A 510 -38.61 6.72 -19.01
CA PHE A 510 -37.84 5.74 -19.76
C PHE A 510 -38.76 5.03 -20.77
N SER A 511 -38.36 4.97 -22.04
CA SER A 511 -38.99 4.14 -23.08
C SER A 511 -37.99 3.10 -23.57
N GLU A 512 -38.42 1.84 -23.70
CA GLU A 512 -37.56 0.72 -24.11
C GLU A 512 -36.99 0.91 -25.52
N ASP A 513 -37.66 1.67 -26.39
CA ASP A 513 -37.21 1.99 -27.75
C ASP A 513 -35.85 2.71 -27.78
N ARG A 514 -35.42 3.33 -26.67
CA ARG A 514 -34.14 4.05 -26.56
C ARG A 514 -32.91 3.18 -26.34
N VAL A 515 -33.06 1.90 -25.99
CA VAL A 515 -31.91 1.02 -25.67
C VAL A 515 -31.40 0.25 -26.90
N LEU A 516 -32.16 0.25 -28.00
CA LEU A 516 -31.82 -0.45 -29.25
C LEU A 516 -31.22 0.45 -30.34
N ALA A 517 -31.04 1.74 -30.07
CA ALA A 517 -30.34 2.72 -30.90
C ALA A 517 -29.05 3.17 -30.21
#